data_AF-A0A6N6TDF4-F1
#
_entry.id   AF-A0A6N6TDF4-F1
#
_cell.length_a   1.000
_cell.length_b   1.000
_cell.length_c   1.000
_cell.angle_alpha   90.00
_cell.angle_beta   90.00
_cell.angle_gamma   90.00
#
_symmetry.space_group_name_H-M   'P 1'
#
loop_
_entity.id
_entity.type
_entity.pdbx_description
1 polymer ?
#
loop_
_entity_poly.entity_id
_entity_poly.type
_entity_poly.pdbx_seq_one_letter_code
_entity_poly.pdbx_strand_id
1 'polypeptide(L)' 'VQAGAGCTLASAIAAGLAQGLPLNAAVRRALAYVREAIRTAPGFGQGRGPLNHGHTVRPWP' A
#
# COMPACT_ATOMS: atom_id res chain seq x y z
N VAL A 1 0.43 13.31 -2.11
CA VAL A 1 -0.17 12.31 -1.20
C VAL A 1 -1.53 11.92 -1.73
N GLN A 2 -1.72 10.67 -2.18
CA GLN A 2 -2.99 10.17 -2.74
C GLN A 2 -4.06 10.09 -1.63
N ALA A 3 -5.34 10.26 -1.98
CA ALA A 3 -6.43 9.92 -1.06
C ALA A 3 -6.37 8.42 -0.70
N GLY A 4 -6.59 8.08 0.57
CA GLY A 4 -6.52 6.69 1.05
C GLY A 4 -5.11 6.17 1.42
N ALA A 5 -4.04 6.94 1.17
CA ALA A 5 -2.68 6.50 1.49
C ALA A 5 -2.44 6.28 3.00
N GLY A 6 -3.09 7.09 3.86
CA GLY A 6 -3.02 6.95 5.32
C GLY A 6 -3.68 5.66 5.83
N CYS A 7 -4.92 5.39 5.39
CA CYS A 7 -5.62 4.15 5.72
C CYS A 7 -4.84 2.93 5.22
N THR A 8 -4.31 3.00 4.00
CA THR A 8 -3.47 1.94 3.42
C THR A 8 -2.22 1.67 4.25
N LEU A 9 -1.54 2.74 4.69
CA LEU A 9 -0.36 2.62 5.54
C LEU A 9 -0.70 1.94 6.87
N ALA A 10 -1.76 2.40 7.53
CA ALA A 10 -2.21 1.84 8.80
C ALA A 10 -2.58 0.35 8.67
N SER A 11 -3.35 -0.02 7.64
CA SER A 11 -3.70 -1.42 7.37
C SER A 11 -2.48 -2.29 7.07
N ALA A 12 -1.50 -1.78 6.31
CA ALA A 12 -0.27 -2.51 6.01
C ALA A 12 0.62 -2.71 7.25
N ILE A 13 0.66 -1.74 8.18
CA ILE A 13 1.35 -1.89 9.47
C ILE A 13 0.64 -2.96 10.30
N ALA A 14 -0.68 -2.86 10.45
CA ALA A 14 -1.48 -3.82 11.22
C ALA A 14 -1.31 -5.26 10.68
N ALA A 15 -1.31 -5.43 9.36
CA ALA A 15 -1.04 -6.72 8.73
C ALA A 15 0.37 -7.25 9.04
N GLY A 16 1.40 -6.39 9.01
CA GLY A 16 2.76 -6.78 9.37
C GLY A 16 2.90 -7.19 10.83
N LEU A 17 2.23 -6.48 11.75
CA LEU A 17 2.19 -6.83 13.17
C LEU A 17 1.46 -8.16 13.40
N ALA A 18 0.32 -8.38 12.72
CA ALA A 18 -0.40 -9.66 12.77
C ALA A 18 0.42 -10.85 12.24
N GLN A 19 1.38 -10.59 11.34
CA GLN A 19 2.35 -11.57 10.84
C GLN A 19 3.56 -11.76 11.78
N GLY A 20 3.58 -11.12 12.95
CA GLY A 20 4.66 -11.24 13.93
C GLY A 20 5.91 -10.40 13.62
N LEU A 21 5.83 -9.45 12.68
CA LEU A 21 6.95 -8.55 12.42
C LEU A 21 7.15 -7.58 13.59
N PRO A 22 8.40 -7.27 13.98
CA PRO A 22 8.65 -6.19 14.93
C PRO A 22 8.17 -4.85 14.34
N LEU A 23 7.73 -3.94 15.21
CA LEU A 23 7.08 -2.69 14.80
C LEU A 23 7.87 -1.91 13.73
N ASN A 24 9.18 -1.77 13.90
CA ASN A 24 10.03 -1.07 12.93
C ASN A 24 10.01 -1.78 11.55
N ALA A 25 10.09 -3.11 11.52
CA ALA A 25 10.01 -3.87 10.28
C ALA A 25 8.62 -3.75 9.62
N ALA A 26 7.54 -3.79 10.40
CA ALA A 26 6.17 -3.61 9.92
C ALA A 26 5.99 -2.22 9.28
N VAL A 27 6.46 -1.16 9.94
CA VAL A 27 6.42 0.23 9.43
C VAL A 27 7.23 0.37 8.15
N ARG A 28 8.46 -0.15 8.12
CA ARG A 28 9.30 -0.11 6.91
C ARG A 28 8.65 -0.82 5.73
N ARG A 29 8.10 -2.01 5.95
CA ARG A 29 7.37 -2.78 4.94
C ARG A 29 6.14 -2.01 4.43
N ALA A 30 5.36 -1.43 5.33
CA ALA A 30 4.16 -0.67 4.98
C ALA A 30 4.48 0.58 4.15
N LEU A 31 5.55 1.31 4.50
CA LEU A 31 6.02 2.46 3.71
C LEU A 31 6.44 2.05 2.29
N ALA A 32 7.19 0.96 2.15
CA ALA A 32 7.57 0.43 0.84
C ALA A 32 6.32 0.04 0.02
N TYR A 33 5.37 -0.65 0.64
CA TYR A 33 4.11 -1.05 0.00
C TYR A 33 3.30 0.15 -0.51
N VAL A 34 3.11 1.18 0.31
CA VAL A 34 2.34 2.38 -0.07
C VAL A 34 3.06 3.20 -1.14
N ARG A 35 4.39 3.35 -1.04
CA ARG A 35 5.17 4.05 -2.07
C ARG A 35 4.99 3.42 -3.45
N GLU A 36 5.04 2.09 -3.50
CA GLU A 36 4.88 1.35 -4.74
C GLU A 36 3.43 1.39 -5.26
N ALA A 37 2.44 1.35 -4.37
CA ALA A 37 1.03 1.52 -4.72
C ALA A 37 0.72 2.91 -5.29
N ILE A 38 1.43 3.96 -4.83
CA ILE A 38 1.35 5.32 -5.40
C ILE A 38 2.05 5.35 -6.76
N ARG A 39 3.26 4.77 -6.85
CA ARG A 39 4.06 4.76 -8.08
C ARG A 39 3.34 4.07 -9.24
N THR A 40 2.58 3.02 -8.93
CA THR A 40 1.85 2.20 -9.90
C THR A 40 0.36 2.50 -9.92
N ALA A 41 -0.08 3.60 -9.28
CA ALA A 41 -1.48 3.98 -9.21
C ALA A 41 -2.08 4.08 -10.62
N PRO A 42 -3.17 3.36 -10.91
CA PRO A 42 -3.82 3.47 -12.20
C PRO A 42 -4.40 4.89 -12.31
N GLY A 43 -4.10 5.60 -13.39
CA GLY A 43 -4.50 6.99 -13.63
C GLY A 43 -6.00 7.15 -13.91
N PHE A 44 -6.87 6.46 -13.17
CA PHE A 44 -8.31 6.56 -13.31
C PHE A 44 -8.81 7.91 -12.79
N GLY A 45 -9.48 8.65 -13.67
CA GLY A 45 -10.07 9.97 -13.39
C GLY A 45 -9.14 11.14 -13.69
N GLN A 46 -9.70 12.36 -13.69
CA GLN A 46 -9.01 13.62 -14.02
C GLN A 46 -8.26 14.24 -12.80
N GLY A 47 -7.87 13.43 -11.80
CA GLY A 47 -7.37 13.94 -10.50
C GLY A 47 -6.58 12.94 -9.66
N ARG A 48 -6.70 12.99 -8.33
CA ARG A 48 -6.06 12.02 -7.40
C ARG A 48 -6.79 10.66 -7.47
N GLY A 49 -6.44 9.84 -8.46
CA GLY A 49 -6.97 8.47 -8.64
C GLY A 49 -6.71 7.51 -7.47
N PRO A 50 -7.25 6.28 -7.51
CA PRO A 50 -7.05 5.29 -6.46
C PRO A 50 -5.61 4.74 -6.43
N LEU A 51 -5.17 4.26 -5.26
CA LEU A 51 -3.91 3.52 -5.10
C LEU A 51 -3.98 2.15 -5.76
N ASN A 52 -2.87 1.66 -6.30
CA ASN A 52 -2.78 0.28 -6.78
C ASN A 52 -2.52 -0.69 -5.62
N HIS A 53 -3.54 -1.09 -4.87
CA HIS A 53 -3.37 -2.06 -3.78
C HIS A 53 -2.90 -3.44 -4.24
N GLY A 54 -3.23 -3.81 -5.47
CA GLY A 54 -2.98 -5.13 -6.06
C GLY A 54 -1.59 -5.31 -6.65
N HIS A 55 -0.67 -4.32 -6.54
CA HIS A 55 0.66 -4.40 -7.16
C HIS A 55 1.51 -5.61 -6.71
N THR A 56 1.19 -6.18 -5.55
CA THR A 56 1.83 -7.39 -5.02
C THR A 56 1.16 -8.70 -5.44
N VAL A 57 -0.03 -8.63 -6.04
CA VAL A 57 -0.83 -9.80 -6.44
C VAL A 57 -0.58 -10.05 -7.93
N ARG A 58 -0.16 -11.27 -8.27
CA ARG A 58 0.00 -11.64 -9.68
C ARG A 58 -1.39 -11.76 -10.34
N PRO A 59 -1.58 -11.24 -11.56
CA PRO A 59 -2.81 -11.47 -12.30
C PRO A 59 -2.97 -12.97 -12.59
N TRP A 60 -4.20 -13.46 -12.43
CA TRP A 60 -4.57 -14.82 -12.82
C TRP A 60 -4.62 -14.92 -14.36
N PRO A 61 -4.09 -16.01 -14.98
CA PRO A 61 -4.07 -16.17 -16.43
C PRO A 61 -5.45 -16.38 -17.06
#